data_AF-A0A4V0ZGI1-F1
#
_entry.id   AF-A0A4V0ZGI1-F1
#
_cell.length_a   1.000
_cell.length_b   1.000
_cell.length_c   1.000
_cell.angle_alpha   90.00
_cell.angle_beta   90.00
_cell.angle_gamma   90.00
#
_symmetry.space_group_name_H-M   'P 1'
#
loop_
_entity.id
_entity.type
_entity.pdbx_description
1 polymer ?
#
loop_
_entity_poly.entity_id
_entity_poly.type
_entity_poly.pdbx_seq_one_letter_code
_entity_poly.pdbx_strand_id
1 'polypeptide(L)'
;MYIFKCYFLLTLLMVGLFLAPITSSKERHNHKRIGYHGMVLFSDSHNNLYASHMPLYASPHDYQIIYQLELKNKEVLTEHLQQGLVTILPEQFDLNHLIQGERLALDAQFYTGHFERGGQELNSQKIVFSNAILIERVDKSFRANELMFYAEQLADGNWLLVHKIQQPPSFDLLAIAKPMKKNQLANLSCLKPEPFKLKLDITDDWLSHCPIKSIKYFERDDFAH
;
A
#
# COMPACT_ATOMS: atom_id res chain seq x y z
N MET A 1 -41.80 86.20 10.98
CA MET A 1 -40.55 86.61 11.66
C MET A 1 -39.51 85.55 11.36
N TYR A 2 -38.48 85.91 10.56
CA TYR A 2 -37.23 85.20 10.21
C TYR A 2 -37.31 83.81 9.54
N ILE A 3 -36.50 83.41 8.55
CA ILE A 3 -35.64 84.01 7.51
C ILE A 3 -35.04 82.79 6.74
N PHE A 4 -34.88 82.87 5.41
CA PHE A 4 -33.84 82.22 4.57
C PHE A 4 -33.70 80.67 4.55
N LYS A 5 -33.04 79.98 3.61
CA LYS A 5 -32.50 80.13 2.23
C LYS A 5 -31.90 78.75 1.88
N CYS A 6 -31.54 78.57 0.61
CA CYS A 6 -30.42 77.75 0.11
C CYS A 6 -30.59 76.22 0.09
N TYR A 7 -30.72 75.60 -1.09
CA TYR A 7 -29.69 75.29 -2.11
C TYR A 7 -28.83 74.06 -1.77
N PHE A 8 -28.68 73.19 -2.78
CA PHE A 8 -27.53 72.29 -3.02
C PHE A 8 -27.36 71.17 -1.98
N LEU A 9 -26.85 69.95 -2.22
CA LEU A 9 -25.97 69.29 -3.20
C LEU A 9 -26.19 67.76 -2.88
N LEU A 10 -26.38 66.85 -3.84
CA LEU A 10 -25.32 65.98 -4.39
C LEU A 10 -25.01 64.68 -3.59
N THR A 11 -25.21 63.57 -4.30
CA THR A 11 -24.50 62.27 -4.28
C THR A 11 -24.38 61.48 -2.97
N LEU A 12 -24.78 60.20 -3.00
CA LEU A 12 -23.79 59.12 -3.18
C LEU A 12 -24.48 57.78 -3.55
N LEU A 13 -24.10 57.27 -4.72
CA LEU A 13 -24.35 55.92 -5.19
C LEU A 13 -23.48 54.95 -4.36
N MET A 14 -24.08 54.15 -3.47
CA MET A 14 -23.36 53.06 -2.79
C MET A 14 -23.69 51.73 -3.47
N VAL A 15 -22.97 51.44 -4.55
CA VAL A 15 -22.83 50.07 -5.06
C VAL A 15 -21.83 49.35 -4.17
N GLY A 16 -22.31 48.53 -3.25
CA GLY A 16 -21.46 47.62 -2.49
C GLY A 16 -21.00 46.46 -3.36
N LEU A 17 -19.78 46.51 -3.89
CA LEU A 17 -19.09 45.32 -4.40
C LEU A 17 -18.72 44.42 -3.21
N PHE A 18 -19.45 43.33 -3.01
CA PHE A 18 -18.98 42.22 -2.18
C PHE A 18 -17.96 41.41 -2.98
N LEU A 19 -16.68 41.74 -2.83
CA LEU A 19 -15.59 40.85 -3.19
C LEU A 19 -15.54 39.74 -2.13
N ALA A 20 -16.15 38.59 -2.43
CA ALA A 20 -15.91 37.38 -1.66
C ALA A 20 -14.41 37.02 -1.77
N PRO A 21 -13.69 36.79 -0.67
CA PRO A 21 -12.33 36.31 -0.75
C PRO A 21 -12.37 34.91 -1.37
N ILE A 22 -11.77 34.77 -2.56
CA ILE A 22 -11.43 33.47 -3.11
C ILE A 22 -10.38 32.89 -2.18
N THR A 23 -10.80 32.08 -1.21
CA THR A 23 -9.88 31.24 -0.46
C THR A 23 -9.37 30.20 -1.44
N SER A 24 -8.23 30.48 -2.08
CA SER A 24 -7.42 29.44 -2.68
C SER A 24 -7.03 28.48 -1.56
N SER A 25 -7.72 27.34 -1.47
CA SER A 25 -7.25 26.22 -0.69
C SER A 25 -5.96 25.76 -1.33
N LYS A 26 -4.83 26.30 -0.85
CA LYS A 26 -3.51 25.77 -1.14
C LYS A 26 -3.52 24.34 -0.61
N GLU A 27 -3.79 23.37 -1.47
CA GLU A 27 -3.56 21.97 -1.17
C GLU A 27 -2.09 21.88 -0.72
N ARG A 28 -1.88 21.67 0.59
CA ARG A 28 -0.57 21.26 1.08
C ARG A 28 -0.43 19.83 0.61
N HIS A 29 0.04 19.62 -0.62
CA HIS A 29 0.61 18.34 -1.00
C HIS A 29 1.68 18.04 0.03
N ASN A 30 1.37 17.06 0.89
CA ASN A 30 2.15 16.74 2.05
C ASN A 30 3.37 15.96 1.53
N HIS A 31 4.47 16.65 1.22
CA HIS A 31 5.75 16.08 0.76
C HIS A 31 6.36 15.01 1.70
N LYS A 32 5.67 14.65 2.78
CA LYS A 32 6.06 13.70 3.81
C LYS A 32 6.28 12.26 3.29
N ARG A 33 5.85 11.94 2.06
CA ARG A 33 5.95 10.59 1.49
C ARG A 33 6.73 10.49 0.18
N ILE A 34 7.51 11.50 -0.16
CA ILE A 34 8.41 11.44 -1.32
C ILE A 34 9.67 10.66 -0.93
N GLY A 35 10.00 9.61 -1.67
CA GLY A 35 11.15 8.76 -1.36
C GLY A 35 11.24 7.54 -2.26
N TYR A 36 12.18 6.67 -1.92
CA TYR A 36 12.25 5.31 -2.45
C TYR A 36 11.30 4.43 -1.64
N HIS A 37 10.47 3.67 -2.34
CA HIS A 37 9.48 2.78 -1.73
C HIS A 37 9.72 1.38 -2.26
N GLY A 38 10.47 0.58 -1.51
CA GLY A 38 10.76 -0.82 -1.86
C GLY A 38 9.50 -1.66 -1.89
N MET A 39 9.43 -2.59 -2.86
CA MET A 39 8.27 -3.46 -3.01
C MET A 39 8.70 -4.90 -3.29
N VAL A 40 7.89 -5.84 -2.85
CA VAL A 40 7.98 -7.26 -3.20
C VAL A 40 7.22 -7.49 -4.50
N LEU A 41 7.83 -8.21 -5.44
CA LEU A 41 7.14 -8.71 -6.62
C LEU A 41 6.58 -10.11 -6.33
N PHE A 42 5.35 -10.37 -6.76
CA PHE A 42 4.81 -11.73 -6.79
C PHE A 42 3.91 -11.94 -8.00
N SER A 43 3.63 -13.21 -8.31
CA SER A 43 2.72 -13.60 -9.40
C SER A 43 1.56 -14.47 -8.93
N ASP A 44 0.44 -14.33 -9.64
CA ASP A 44 -0.68 -15.26 -9.57
C ASP A 44 -0.49 -16.47 -10.51
N SER A 45 -1.47 -17.38 -10.58
CA SER A 45 -1.35 -18.60 -11.39
C SER A 45 -1.40 -18.39 -12.89
N HIS A 46 -1.82 -17.20 -13.35
CA HIS A 46 -1.83 -16.80 -14.76
C HIS A 46 -0.65 -15.86 -15.10
N ASN A 47 0.37 -15.78 -14.22
CA ASN A 47 1.54 -14.92 -14.36
C ASN A 47 1.19 -13.42 -14.43
N ASN A 48 0.04 -12.99 -13.89
CA ASN A 48 -0.13 -11.57 -13.61
C ASN A 48 0.82 -11.18 -12.48
N LEU A 49 1.49 -10.05 -12.64
CA LEU A 49 2.47 -9.55 -11.68
C LEU A 49 1.83 -8.51 -10.77
N TYR A 50 2.25 -8.52 -9.51
CA TYR A 50 1.78 -7.62 -8.47
C TYR A 50 2.98 -7.10 -7.67
N ALA A 51 2.90 -5.85 -7.25
CA ALA A 51 3.83 -5.25 -6.29
C ALA A 51 3.14 -5.09 -4.94
N SER A 52 3.78 -5.55 -3.88
CA SER A 52 3.41 -5.22 -2.50
C SER A 52 4.45 -4.29 -1.90
N HIS A 53 4.05 -3.09 -1.52
CA HIS A 53 4.89 -2.15 -0.77
C HIS A 53 5.37 -2.81 0.52
N MET A 54 6.65 -2.66 0.85
CA MET A 54 7.26 -3.14 2.09
C MET A 54 6.96 -2.13 3.21
N PRO A 55 5.95 -2.38 4.05
CA PRO A 55 5.48 -1.38 4.99
C PRO A 55 6.34 -1.37 6.27
N LEU A 56 6.29 -0.26 7.00
CA LEU A 56 6.79 -0.14 8.37
C LEU A 56 5.72 0.53 9.24
N TYR A 57 5.94 0.65 10.55
CA TYR A 57 4.98 1.33 11.44
C TYR A 57 4.90 2.85 11.26
N ALA A 58 5.89 3.46 10.61
CA ALA A 58 6.03 4.90 10.52
C ALA A 58 6.00 5.39 9.08
N SER A 59 5.49 6.61 8.92
CA SER A 59 5.60 7.36 7.67
C SER A 59 7.09 7.52 7.29
N PRO A 60 7.46 7.36 6.00
CA PRO A 60 6.55 7.30 4.86
C PRO A 60 6.00 5.92 4.50
N HIS A 61 6.32 4.86 5.25
CA HIS A 61 6.01 3.47 4.91
C HIS A 61 4.83 2.85 5.69
N ASP A 62 4.01 3.65 6.40
CA ASP A 62 2.88 3.19 7.23
C ASP A 62 1.63 2.75 6.45
N TYR A 63 1.79 2.12 5.28
CA TYR A 63 0.68 1.57 4.48
C TYR A 63 1.04 0.22 3.85
N GLN A 64 0.14 -0.75 4.01
CA GLN A 64 0.09 -1.97 3.19
C GLN A 64 -0.58 -1.61 1.86
N ILE A 65 0.20 -1.62 0.78
CA ILE A 65 -0.26 -1.26 -0.56
C ILE A 65 0.07 -2.39 -1.51
N ILE A 66 -0.92 -2.88 -2.24
CA ILE A 66 -0.74 -3.90 -3.27
C ILE A 66 -1.38 -3.43 -4.56
N TYR A 67 -0.63 -3.52 -5.64
CA TYR A 67 -1.06 -3.15 -6.98
C TYR A 67 -0.76 -4.25 -7.98
N GLN A 68 -1.65 -4.44 -8.93
CA GLN A 68 -1.32 -5.16 -10.15
C GLN A 68 -0.38 -4.30 -11.02
N LEU A 69 0.56 -4.97 -11.69
CA LEU A 69 1.53 -4.33 -12.57
C LEU A 69 1.31 -4.67 -14.05
N GLU A 70 1.57 -3.68 -14.89
CA GLU A 70 1.80 -3.85 -16.32
C GLU A 70 3.25 -3.49 -16.66
N LEU A 71 3.91 -4.35 -17.42
CA LEU A 71 5.29 -4.20 -17.86
C LEU A 71 5.56 -5.19 -19.00
N LYS A 72 6.67 -4.98 -19.70
CA LYS A 72 7.16 -5.89 -20.74
C LYS A 72 7.90 -7.07 -20.12
N ASN A 73 8.10 -8.14 -20.89
CA ASN A 73 8.95 -9.28 -20.55
C ASN A 73 8.61 -9.90 -19.17
N LYS A 74 7.32 -10.12 -18.88
CA LYS A 74 6.86 -10.67 -17.60
C LYS A 74 7.36 -12.09 -17.35
N GLU A 75 7.65 -12.81 -18.43
CA GLU A 75 8.09 -14.20 -18.44
C GLU A 75 9.42 -14.36 -17.70
N VAL A 76 10.42 -13.51 -18.01
CA VAL A 76 11.74 -13.51 -17.37
C VAL A 76 11.64 -13.27 -15.86
N LEU A 77 10.80 -12.31 -15.44
CA LEU A 77 10.59 -12.05 -14.02
C LEU A 77 9.88 -13.19 -13.32
N THR A 78 8.97 -13.87 -14.01
CA THR A 78 8.27 -15.04 -13.47
C THR A 78 9.22 -16.21 -13.25
N GLU A 79 10.22 -16.39 -14.11
CA GLU A 79 11.28 -17.39 -13.91
C GLU A 79 12.10 -17.10 -12.64
N HIS A 80 12.48 -15.84 -12.42
CA HIS A 80 13.17 -15.44 -11.17
C HIS A 80 12.29 -15.63 -9.92
N LEU A 81 10.99 -15.34 -10.01
CA LEU A 81 10.03 -15.57 -8.91
C LEU A 81 9.91 -17.06 -8.52
N GLN A 82 10.15 -17.99 -9.46
CA GLN A 82 10.18 -19.42 -9.15
C GLN A 82 11.46 -19.83 -8.40
N GLN A 83 12.53 -19.05 -8.52
CA GLN A 83 13.82 -19.31 -7.88
C GLN A 83 13.91 -18.68 -6.48
N GLY A 84 13.09 -17.68 -6.17
CA GLY A 84 13.04 -17.07 -4.84
C GLY A 84 12.39 -15.69 -4.82
N LEU A 85 12.73 -14.92 -3.79
CA LEU A 85 12.26 -13.54 -3.62
C LEU A 85 12.73 -12.67 -4.79
N VAL A 86 11.83 -11.84 -5.33
CA VAL A 86 12.17 -10.74 -6.22
C VAL A 86 11.65 -9.46 -5.60
N THR A 87 12.50 -8.44 -5.54
CA THR A 87 12.11 -7.10 -5.07
C THR A 87 12.30 -6.08 -6.17
N ILE A 88 11.52 -5.01 -6.09
CA ILE A 88 11.57 -3.89 -7.01
C ILE A 88 11.81 -2.60 -6.25
N LEU A 89 12.61 -1.73 -6.84
CA LEU A 89 12.87 -0.39 -6.37
C LEU A 89 12.49 0.59 -7.49
N PRO A 90 11.26 1.14 -7.47
CA PRO A 90 10.88 2.25 -8.35
C PRO A 90 11.81 3.45 -8.15
N GLU A 91 11.91 4.29 -9.18
CA GLU A 91 12.47 5.63 -9.04
C GLU A 91 11.73 6.42 -7.95
N GLN A 92 12.34 7.49 -7.44
CA GLN A 92 11.76 8.26 -6.36
C GLN A 92 10.39 8.85 -6.75
N PHE A 93 9.37 8.63 -5.92
CA PHE A 93 8.02 9.15 -6.14
C PHE A 93 7.29 9.46 -4.82
N ASP A 94 6.14 10.15 -4.91
CA ASP A 94 5.25 10.35 -3.76
C ASP A 94 4.32 9.15 -3.58
N LEU A 95 4.45 8.41 -2.47
CA LEU A 95 3.60 7.24 -2.18
C LEU A 95 2.10 7.60 -2.14
N ASN A 96 1.75 8.88 -1.92
CA ASN A 96 0.35 9.33 -1.92
C ASN A 96 -0.38 9.01 -3.23
N HIS A 97 0.32 8.97 -4.38
CA HIS A 97 -0.30 8.56 -5.65
C HIS A 97 -0.90 7.15 -5.55
N LEU A 98 -0.15 6.20 -4.95
CA LEU A 98 -0.65 4.84 -4.76
C LEU A 98 -1.68 4.74 -3.63
N ILE A 99 -1.54 5.54 -2.57
CA ILE A 99 -2.55 5.61 -1.49
C ILE A 99 -3.89 6.14 -2.02
N GLN A 100 -3.88 6.99 -3.04
CA GLN A 100 -5.06 7.56 -3.68
C GLN A 100 -5.68 6.63 -4.74
N GLY A 101 -5.11 5.45 -4.97
CA GLY A 101 -5.63 4.52 -5.98
C GLY A 101 -5.23 4.90 -7.41
N GLU A 102 -4.27 5.81 -7.60
CA GLU A 102 -3.91 6.29 -8.92
C GLU A 102 -3.17 5.25 -9.75
N ARG A 103 -3.35 5.34 -11.07
CA ARG A 103 -2.54 4.63 -12.05
C ARG A 103 -1.27 5.42 -12.30
N LEU A 104 -0.11 4.80 -12.06
CA LEU A 104 1.18 5.48 -12.10
C LEU A 104 2.21 4.65 -12.89
N ALA A 105 2.97 5.30 -13.77
CA ALA A 105 4.04 4.68 -14.53
C ALA A 105 5.39 5.22 -14.06
N LEU A 106 6.32 4.34 -13.69
CA LEU A 106 7.64 4.66 -13.15
C LEU A 106 8.70 3.78 -13.79
N ASP A 107 9.93 4.26 -13.88
CA ASP A 107 11.07 3.37 -14.07
C ASP A 107 11.39 2.64 -12.75
N ALA A 108 11.76 1.36 -12.82
CA ALA A 108 12.08 0.56 -11.64
C ALA A 108 13.25 -0.40 -11.89
N GLN A 109 14.09 -0.56 -10.87
CA GLN A 109 15.15 -1.55 -10.83
C GLN A 109 14.64 -2.82 -10.14
N PHE A 110 14.92 -3.98 -10.73
CA PHE A 110 14.54 -5.29 -10.19
C PHE A 110 15.74 -5.95 -9.52
N TYR A 111 15.49 -6.80 -8.52
CA TYR A 111 16.51 -7.53 -7.78
C TYR A 111 16.05 -8.97 -7.51
N THR A 112 16.96 -9.94 -7.62
CA THR A 112 16.79 -11.23 -6.94
C THR A 112 17.20 -11.09 -5.47
N GLY A 113 16.36 -11.57 -4.57
CA GLY A 113 16.51 -11.32 -3.14
C GLY A 113 16.03 -9.92 -2.72
N HIS A 114 16.43 -9.51 -1.52
CA HIS A 114 16.01 -8.24 -0.92
C HIS A 114 16.95 -7.09 -1.31
N PHE A 115 16.42 -6.03 -1.92
CA PHE A 115 17.22 -4.92 -2.44
C PHE A 115 18.15 -4.27 -1.38
N GLU A 116 17.72 -4.15 -0.12
CA GLU A 116 18.56 -3.57 0.96
C GLU A 116 19.46 -4.58 1.67
N ARG A 117 19.28 -5.89 1.44
CA ARG A 117 19.96 -6.95 2.20
C ARG A 117 20.74 -7.89 1.28
N GLY A 118 21.47 -7.30 0.34
CA GLY A 118 22.41 -8.01 -0.53
C GLY A 118 21.78 -8.70 -1.74
N GLY A 119 20.57 -8.31 -2.15
CA GLY A 119 19.96 -8.76 -3.40
C GLY A 119 20.81 -8.38 -4.62
N GLN A 120 20.74 -9.17 -5.69
CA GLN A 120 21.48 -8.93 -6.92
C GLN A 120 20.62 -8.17 -7.91
N GLU A 121 21.16 -7.10 -8.48
CA GLU A 121 20.49 -6.33 -9.53
C GLU A 121 20.19 -7.21 -10.76
N LEU A 122 18.96 -7.11 -11.23
CA LEU A 122 18.52 -7.57 -12.53
C LEU A 122 18.50 -6.37 -13.51
N ASN A 123 17.57 -6.37 -14.45
CA ASN A 123 17.37 -5.24 -15.36
C ASN A 123 16.48 -4.15 -14.73
N SER A 124 16.64 -2.92 -15.21
CA SER A 124 15.67 -1.84 -15.01
C SER A 124 14.66 -1.81 -16.15
N GLN A 125 13.39 -1.50 -15.86
CA GLN A 125 12.40 -1.19 -16.88
C GLN A 125 11.24 -0.35 -16.34
N LYS A 126 10.49 0.26 -17.25
CA LYS A 126 9.24 0.92 -16.94
C LYS A 126 8.19 -0.10 -16.48
N ILE A 127 7.57 0.19 -15.34
CA ILE A 127 6.40 -0.49 -14.81
C ILE A 127 5.21 0.48 -14.76
N VAL A 128 4.00 -0.08 -14.78
CA VAL A 128 2.78 0.67 -14.52
C VAL A 128 2.01 -0.01 -13.39
N PHE A 129 1.82 0.72 -12.29
CA PHE A 129 0.87 0.39 -11.24
C PHE A 129 -0.53 0.59 -11.82
N SER A 130 -1.19 -0.51 -12.20
CA SER A 130 -2.38 -0.45 -13.07
C SER A 130 -3.70 -0.47 -12.31
N ASN A 131 -3.79 -1.31 -11.27
CA ASN A 131 -5.00 -1.49 -10.48
C ASN A 131 -4.64 -1.72 -9.01
N ALA A 132 -5.24 -0.95 -8.12
CA ALA A 132 -5.09 -1.14 -6.68
C ALA A 132 -5.83 -2.42 -6.24
N ILE A 133 -5.14 -3.29 -5.51
CA ILE A 133 -5.67 -4.51 -4.91
C ILE A 133 -5.94 -4.29 -3.43
N LEU A 134 -5.01 -3.66 -2.72
CA LEU A 134 -5.13 -3.34 -1.30
C LEU A 134 -4.50 -1.97 -1.03
N ILE A 135 -5.18 -1.13 -0.26
CA ILE A 135 -4.62 0.12 0.28
C ILE A 135 -5.11 0.28 1.72
N GLU A 136 -4.26 -0.07 2.67
CA GLU A 136 -4.61 -0.10 4.08
C GLU A 136 -3.51 0.51 4.92
N ARG A 137 -3.87 1.34 5.89
CA ARG A 137 -2.88 1.99 6.76
C ARG A 137 -2.45 1.02 7.86
N VAL A 138 -1.15 0.95 8.12
CA VAL A 138 -0.63 0.21 9.27
C VAL A 138 -0.95 0.97 10.55
N ASP A 139 -1.73 0.36 11.43
CA ASP A 139 -2.01 0.87 12.76
C ASP A 139 -1.13 0.18 13.79
N LYS A 140 -0.08 0.87 14.24
CA LYS A 140 0.84 0.38 15.28
C LYS A 140 0.17 0.09 16.64
N SER A 141 -1.07 0.52 16.85
CA SER A 141 -1.86 0.24 18.05
C SER A 141 -2.84 -0.92 17.90
N PHE A 142 -3.01 -1.43 16.68
CA PHE A 142 -3.91 -2.56 16.41
C PHE A 142 -3.45 -3.82 17.13
N ARG A 143 -4.38 -4.45 17.86
CA ARG A 143 -4.15 -5.68 18.63
C ARG A 143 -5.27 -6.66 18.33
N ALA A 144 -4.90 -7.91 18.06
CA ALA A 144 -5.82 -9.03 18.01
C ALA A 144 -5.22 -10.24 18.73
N ASN A 145 -6.10 -11.06 19.31
CA ASN A 145 -5.72 -12.34 19.91
C ASN A 145 -5.46 -13.42 18.84
N GLU A 146 -5.98 -13.21 17.64
CA GLU A 146 -5.86 -14.08 16.47
C GLU A 146 -5.14 -13.31 15.35
N LEU A 147 -4.66 -14.05 14.34
CA LEU A 147 -4.20 -13.44 13.09
C LEU A 147 -5.41 -13.06 12.26
N MET A 148 -5.45 -11.79 11.87
CA MET A 148 -6.49 -11.23 11.02
C MET A 148 -5.90 -10.97 9.64
N PHE A 149 -6.71 -11.14 8.61
CA PHE A 149 -6.29 -10.91 7.22
C PHE A 149 -7.21 -9.91 6.52
N TYR A 150 -6.63 -9.11 5.63
CA TYR A 150 -7.37 -8.61 4.47
C TYR A 150 -7.45 -9.74 3.44
N ALA A 151 -8.58 -9.86 2.75
CA ALA A 151 -8.80 -10.90 1.75
C ALA A 151 -9.26 -10.25 0.45
N GLU A 152 -8.35 -10.17 -0.52
CA GLU A 152 -8.58 -9.49 -1.80
C GLU A 152 -8.53 -10.49 -2.95
N GLN A 153 -9.35 -10.28 -3.98
CA GLN A 153 -9.37 -11.17 -5.14
C GLN A 153 -8.35 -10.73 -6.19
N LEU A 154 -7.51 -11.66 -6.65
CA LEU A 154 -6.57 -11.44 -7.74
C LEU A 154 -7.24 -11.62 -9.11
N ALA A 155 -6.55 -11.23 -10.19
CA ALA A 155 -7.07 -11.31 -11.56
C ALA A 155 -7.37 -12.76 -12.00
N ASP A 156 -6.64 -13.74 -11.47
CA ASP A 156 -6.92 -15.16 -11.71
C ASP A 156 -8.09 -15.73 -10.86
N GLY A 157 -8.74 -14.89 -10.05
CA GLY A 157 -9.87 -15.25 -9.20
C GLY A 157 -9.48 -15.87 -7.86
N ASN A 158 -8.20 -16.18 -7.61
CA ASN A 158 -7.74 -16.64 -6.31
C ASN A 158 -7.80 -15.51 -5.27
N TRP A 159 -7.92 -15.89 -4.00
CA TRP A 159 -7.90 -14.95 -2.88
C TRP A 159 -6.48 -14.77 -2.36
N LEU A 160 -6.04 -13.52 -2.33
CA LEU A 160 -4.86 -13.08 -1.61
C LEU A 160 -5.25 -12.77 -0.16
N LEU A 161 -4.56 -13.42 0.78
CA LEU A 161 -4.60 -13.12 2.19
C LEU A 161 -3.39 -12.24 2.53
N VAL A 162 -3.67 -11.09 3.12
CA VAL A 162 -2.65 -10.14 3.58
C VAL A 162 -2.80 -9.98 5.07
N HIS A 163 -1.78 -10.35 5.84
CA HIS A 163 -1.85 -10.26 7.29
C HIS A 163 -2.03 -8.79 7.70
N LYS A 164 -3.03 -8.52 8.54
CA LYS A 164 -3.23 -7.21 9.15
C LYS A 164 -2.12 -7.01 10.18
N ILE A 165 -1.10 -6.23 9.82
CA ILE A 165 0.05 -5.99 10.69
C ILE A 165 -0.46 -5.45 12.03
N GLN A 166 -0.11 -6.15 13.10
CA GLN A 166 -0.47 -5.80 14.47
C GLN A 166 0.64 -4.97 15.09
N GLN A 167 0.42 -4.43 16.29
CA GLN A 167 1.51 -3.86 17.07
C GLN A 167 2.69 -4.84 17.21
N PRO A 168 3.91 -4.33 17.42
CA PRO A 168 5.07 -5.18 17.66
C PRO A 168 4.88 -6.10 18.90
N PRO A 169 5.43 -7.33 18.87
CA PRO A 169 6.04 -7.98 17.71
C PRO A 169 4.97 -8.43 16.69
N SER A 170 5.27 -8.28 15.40
CA SER A 170 4.40 -8.69 14.30
C SER A 170 5.21 -9.21 13.10
N PHE A 171 4.58 -9.24 11.92
CA PHE A 171 5.20 -9.61 10.64
C PHE A 171 4.29 -9.16 9.49
N ASP A 172 4.86 -9.01 8.29
CA ASP A 172 4.15 -8.91 7.03
C ASP A 172 4.08 -10.30 6.37
N LEU A 173 2.91 -10.65 5.82
CA LEU A 173 2.66 -11.95 5.21
C LEU A 173 1.66 -11.79 4.07
N LEU A 174 2.06 -12.29 2.90
CA LEU A 174 1.21 -12.45 1.72
C LEU A 174 1.04 -13.94 1.44
N ALA A 175 -0.19 -14.40 1.27
CA ALA A 175 -0.46 -15.81 0.97
C ALA A 175 -1.65 -15.97 0.03
N ILE A 176 -1.62 -17.02 -0.79
CA ILE A 176 -2.79 -17.44 -1.57
C ILE A 176 -3.63 -18.36 -0.71
N ALA A 177 -4.94 -18.11 -0.63
CA ALA A 177 -5.86 -18.96 0.10
C ALA A 177 -6.11 -20.29 -0.64
N LYS A 178 -6.48 -21.31 0.12
CA LYS A 178 -7.21 -22.47 -0.43
C LYS A 178 -8.56 -21.99 -0.98
N PRO A 179 -9.22 -22.74 -1.90
CA PRO A 179 -10.54 -22.37 -2.39
C PRO A 179 -11.54 -22.14 -1.24
N MET A 180 -12.12 -20.95 -1.17
CA MET A 180 -13.03 -20.52 -0.10
C MET A 180 -14.17 -19.66 -0.64
N LYS A 181 -15.31 -19.69 0.05
CA LYS A 181 -16.44 -18.77 -0.22
C LYS A 181 -16.19 -17.42 0.44
N LYS A 182 -16.67 -16.33 -0.18
CA LYS A 182 -16.51 -14.95 0.31
C LYS A 182 -16.96 -14.75 1.76
N ASN A 183 -18.04 -15.40 2.19
CA ASN A 183 -18.55 -15.31 3.56
C ASN A 183 -17.61 -15.95 4.60
N GLN A 184 -16.80 -16.93 4.20
CA GLN A 184 -15.79 -17.54 5.07
C GLN A 184 -14.57 -16.64 5.22
N LEU A 185 -14.22 -15.86 4.19
CA LEU A 185 -13.10 -14.92 4.21
C LEU A 185 -13.37 -13.70 5.08
N ALA A 186 -14.62 -13.20 5.10
CA ALA A 186 -15.00 -12.05 5.90
C ALA A 186 -14.79 -12.26 7.42
N ASN A 187 -14.80 -13.51 7.87
CA ASN A 187 -14.60 -13.90 9.27
C ASN A 187 -13.33 -14.74 9.44
N LEU A 188 -12.39 -14.65 8.50
CA LEU A 188 -11.17 -15.44 8.58
C LEU A 188 -10.27 -14.90 9.69
N SER A 189 -10.09 -15.73 10.71
CA SER A 189 -9.06 -15.58 11.71
C SER A 189 -8.27 -16.88 11.85
N CYS A 190 -6.98 -16.76 12.18
CA CYS A 190 -6.14 -17.92 12.45
C CYS A 190 -5.51 -17.83 13.82
N LEU A 191 -5.07 -18.99 14.34
CA LEU A 191 -4.31 -19.07 15.56
C LEU A 191 -3.05 -18.19 15.46
N LYS A 192 -2.88 -17.32 16.46
CA LYS A 192 -1.70 -16.48 16.60
C LYS A 192 -0.58 -17.28 17.24
N PRO A 193 0.63 -17.36 16.64
CA PRO A 193 1.74 -18.03 17.28
C PRO A 193 2.17 -17.24 18.54
N GLU A 194 2.56 -17.97 19.59
CA GLU A 194 3.13 -17.37 20.79
C GLU A 194 4.37 -16.51 20.42
N PRO A 195 4.52 -15.29 20.98
CA PRO A 195 5.51 -14.31 20.53
C PRO A 195 6.97 -14.79 20.63
N PHE A 196 7.26 -15.77 21.51
CA PHE A 196 8.60 -16.37 21.65
C PHE A 196 8.87 -17.54 20.69
N LYS A 197 7.86 -18.04 19.99
CA LYS A 197 8.00 -19.06 18.94
C LYS A 197 8.16 -18.46 17.54
N LEU A 198 8.12 -17.14 17.38
CA LEU A 198 8.35 -16.54 16.06
C LEU A 198 9.77 -16.77 15.52
N LYS A 199 10.75 -17.20 16.35
CA LYS A 199 12.06 -17.67 15.89
C LYS A 199 12.02 -19.00 15.14
N LEU A 200 10.89 -19.71 15.14
CA LEU A 200 10.75 -20.95 14.40
C LEU A 200 10.77 -20.64 12.90
N ASP A 201 11.55 -21.44 12.18
CA ASP A 201 11.23 -21.85 10.81
C ASP A 201 9.70 -21.87 10.66
N ILE A 202 9.14 -21.33 9.58
CA ILE A 202 7.72 -21.54 9.29
C ILE A 202 7.56 -23.04 9.02
N THR A 203 7.56 -23.85 10.08
CA THR A 203 7.18 -25.24 10.03
C THR A 203 5.70 -25.19 9.72
N ASP A 204 5.28 -25.96 8.72
CA ASP A 204 3.93 -26.06 8.20
C ASP A 204 2.82 -26.15 9.27
N ASP A 205 3.17 -26.50 10.51
CA ASP A 205 2.27 -26.75 11.63
C ASP A 205 1.38 -25.55 12.06
N TRP A 206 1.90 -24.33 12.21
CA TRP A 206 1.05 -23.22 12.72
C TRP A 206 0.17 -22.61 11.62
N LEU A 207 0.68 -22.56 10.38
CA LEU A 207 -0.11 -22.16 9.20
C LEU A 207 -1.03 -23.27 8.70
N SER A 208 -0.84 -24.52 9.11
CA SER A 208 -1.72 -25.64 8.71
C SER A 208 -3.19 -25.40 9.10
N HIS A 209 -3.40 -24.64 10.18
CA HIS A 209 -4.70 -24.24 10.70
C HIS A 209 -5.29 -23.03 9.96
N CYS A 210 -4.49 -22.32 9.16
CA CYS A 210 -4.99 -21.33 8.21
C CYS A 210 -5.36 -21.99 6.87
N PRO A 211 -6.33 -21.42 6.15
CA PRO A 211 -6.64 -21.85 4.79
C PRO A 211 -5.62 -21.30 3.79
N ILE A 212 -4.33 -21.47 4.04
CA ILE A 212 -3.24 -21.01 3.18
C ILE A 212 -2.82 -22.14 2.24
N LYS A 213 -2.82 -21.86 0.94
CA LYS A 213 -2.34 -22.75 -0.13
C LYS A 213 -0.85 -22.56 -0.38
N SER A 214 -0.38 -21.33 -0.40
CA SER A 214 1.03 -21.00 -0.64
C SER A 214 1.37 -19.62 -0.09
N ILE A 215 2.52 -19.48 0.56
CA ILE A 215 3.07 -18.19 0.96
C ILE A 215 3.74 -17.54 -0.25
N LYS A 216 3.53 -16.24 -0.42
CA LYS A 216 4.15 -15.42 -1.46
C LYS A 216 5.22 -14.49 -0.90
N TYR A 217 5.07 -14.07 0.35
CA TYR A 217 6.04 -13.22 1.04
C TYR A 217 5.88 -13.35 2.56
N PHE A 218 6.98 -13.25 3.30
CA PHE A 218 7.00 -13.21 4.76
C PHE A 218 8.19 -12.38 5.25
N GLU A 219 7.92 -11.38 6.08
CA GLU A 219 8.92 -10.49 6.68
C GLU A 219 8.58 -10.25 8.14
N ARG A 220 9.56 -10.34 9.02
CA ARG A 220 9.37 -10.26 10.48
C ARG A 220 10.40 -9.36 11.14
N ASP A 221 11.60 -9.28 10.59
CA ASP A 221 12.73 -8.62 11.23
C ASP A 221 12.44 -7.12 11.39
N ASP A 222 11.76 -6.51 10.42
CA ASP A 222 11.32 -5.10 10.48
C ASP A 222 10.12 -4.85 11.43
N PHE A 223 9.54 -5.91 12.00
CA PHE A 223 8.35 -5.86 12.86
C PHE A 223 8.58 -6.42 14.27
N ALA A 224 9.84 -6.65 14.66
CA ALA A 224 10.19 -7.25 15.94
C ALA A 224 9.99 -6.30 17.14
N HIS A 225 9.99 -4.98 16.93
CA HIS A 225 10.08 -3.96 17.99
C HIS A 225 9.16 -2.76 17.80
#